data_AF-A0A7V9T9T7-F1
#
_entry.id   AF-A0A7V9T9T7-F1
#
_cell.length_a   1.000
_cell.length_b   1.000
_cell.length_c   1.000
_cell.angle_alpha   90.00
_cell.angle_beta   90.00
_cell.angle_gamma   90.00
#
_symmetry.space_group_name_H-M   'P 1'
#
loop_
_entity.id
_entity.type
_entity.pdbx_description
1 polymer ?
#
loop_
_entity_poly.entity_id
_entity_poly.type
_entity_poly.pdbx_seq_one_letter_code
_entity_poly.pdbx_strand_id
1 'polypeptide(L)'
;ALRARALIWLYAGLLLWIAGFTGILPTGAALPPSPHSALGDDWPLAGLALLGVAFAVGWLAGRRRLVADRGLPEERLAGYVVAFTWLSGVSVLIGLVQPYALVFVLPSLYAWLWLPLRSSLWARAGLFLLGLAGPAAGLAVLARDLDLGLPATALYVAGLATVGYISPLTVLFALGWATAAAQLAALAFGRYSPYAAGAEPPPPGVVLTAIRALAALARGGYARAR
;
A
#
# COMPACT_ATOMS: atom_id res chain seq x y z
N ALA A 1 -11.86 -7.00 -4.91
CA ALA A 1 -11.32 -5.71 -4.39
C ALA A 1 -9.91 -5.86 -3.81
N LEU A 2 -9.67 -6.82 -2.89
CA LEU A 2 -8.35 -7.05 -2.27
C LEU A 2 -7.22 -7.20 -3.30
N ARG A 3 -7.41 -8.00 -4.36
CA ARG A 3 -6.43 -8.17 -5.44
C ARG A 3 -5.96 -6.86 -6.08
N ALA A 4 -6.86 -5.91 -6.33
CA ALA A 4 -6.48 -4.62 -6.93
C ALA A 4 -5.65 -3.77 -5.95
N ARG A 5 -5.95 -3.85 -4.66
CA ARG A 5 -5.21 -3.14 -3.61
C ARG A 5 -3.85 -3.80 -3.35
N ALA A 6 -3.80 -5.13 -3.36
CA ALA A 6 -2.56 -5.90 -3.37
C ALA A 6 -1.65 -5.51 -4.54
N LEU A 7 -2.20 -5.43 -5.75
CA LEU A 7 -1.44 -5.00 -6.92
C LEU A 7 -0.89 -3.57 -6.82
N ILE A 8 -1.65 -2.63 -6.24
CA ILE A 8 -1.18 -1.25 -6.01
C ILE A 8 -0.02 -1.21 -5.02
N TRP A 9 -0.12 -1.94 -3.91
CA TRP A 9 0.96 -1.99 -2.92
C TRP A 9 2.18 -2.78 -3.42
N LEU A 10 1.97 -3.85 -4.19
CA LEU A 10 3.06 -4.54 -4.89
C LEU A 10 3.73 -3.62 -5.92
N TYR A 11 2.95 -2.80 -6.64
CA TYR A 11 3.49 -1.77 -7.54
C TYR A 11 4.27 -0.70 -6.77
N ALA A 12 3.80 -0.28 -5.59
CA ALA A 12 4.53 0.63 -4.71
C ALA A 12 5.87 0.03 -4.24
N GLY A 13 5.86 -1.24 -3.85
CA GLY A 13 7.07 -2.00 -3.53
C GLY A 13 8.01 -2.08 -4.73
N LEU A 14 7.49 -2.41 -5.90
CA LEU A 14 8.28 -2.46 -7.14
C LEU A 14 8.91 -1.10 -7.47
N LEU A 15 8.16 0.00 -7.33
CA LEU A 15 8.67 1.35 -7.50
C LEU A 15 9.80 1.67 -6.51
N LEU A 16 9.66 1.25 -5.25
CA LEU A 16 10.70 1.40 -4.23
C LEU A 16 11.98 0.64 -4.61
N TRP A 17 11.85 -0.59 -5.09
CA TRP A 17 12.97 -1.40 -5.58
C TRP A 17 13.63 -0.78 -6.81
N ILE A 18 12.86 -0.30 -7.78
CA ILE A 18 13.37 0.41 -8.96
C ILE A 18 14.11 1.69 -8.54
N ALA A 19 13.56 2.44 -7.58
CA ALA A 19 14.18 3.66 -7.08
C ALA A 19 15.54 3.38 -6.41
N GLY A 20 15.67 2.25 -5.70
CA GLY A 20 16.94 1.70 -5.26
C GLY A 20 17.89 1.46 -6.43
N PHE A 21 17.51 0.65 -7.42
CA PHE A 21 18.37 0.34 -8.57
C PHE A 21 18.80 1.55 -9.40
N THR A 22 17.95 2.59 -9.49
CA THR A 22 18.25 3.82 -10.24
C THR A 22 19.14 4.81 -9.50
N GLY A 23 19.53 4.52 -8.25
CA GLY A 23 20.37 5.42 -7.44
C GLY A 23 19.64 6.65 -6.89
N ILE A 24 18.30 6.69 -6.99
CA ILE A 24 17.46 7.71 -6.34
C ILE A 24 17.46 7.51 -4.82
N LEU A 25 17.52 6.24 -4.39
CA LEU A 25 17.80 5.85 -3.02
C LEU A 25 19.24 5.30 -2.92
N PRO A 26 19.85 5.37 -1.73
CA PRO A 26 21.21 4.91 -1.54
C PRO A 26 21.35 3.44 -1.95
N THR A 27 22.42 3.14 -2.67
CA THR A 27 22.89 1.80 -3.03
C THR A 27 24.32 1.65 -2.56
N GLY A 28 24.69 0.47 -2.06
CA GLY A 28 26.01 0.26 -1.49
C GLY A 28 26.12 -1.03 -0.69
N ALA A 29 27.23 -1.18 0.03
CA ALA A 29 27.40 -2.30 0.95
C ALA A 29 26.27 -2.30 2.00
N ALA A 30 25.85 -3.50 2.45
CA ALA A 30 24.74 -3.70 3.38
C ALA A 30 25.08 -3.24 4.81
N LEU A 31 25.51 -1.99 4.95
CA LEU A 31 25.77 -1.30 6.21
C LEU A 31 24.80 -0.13 6.35
N PRO A 32 24.38 0.17 7.59
CA PRO A 32 23.52 1.33 7.83
C PRO A 32 24.30 2.61 7.47
N PRO A 33 23.84 3.40 6.49
CA PRO A 33 24.45 4.69 6.20
C PRO A 33 24.27 5.62 7.40
N SER A 34 25.24 6.50 7.67
CA SER A 34 25.13 7.44 8.79
C SER A 34 23.89 8.34 8.64
N PRO A 35 23.07 8.54 9.69
CA PRO A 35 21.85 9.34 9.60
C PRO A 35 22.07 10.80 9.16
N HIS A 36 23.29 11.31 9.34
CA HIS A 36 23.70 12.70 9.07
C HIS A 36 24.65 12.83 7.86
N SER A 37 24.79 11.79 7.02
CA SER A 37 25.47 11.98 5.71
C SER A 37 24.57 12.75 4.75
N ALA A 38 24.98 12.97 3.49
CA ALA A 38 24.19 13.61 2.43
C ALA A 38 22.73 13.10 2.26
N LEU A 39 22.37 12.00 2.95
CA LEU A 39 21.01 11.50 3.20
C LEU A 39 20.16 12.32 4.18
N GLY A 40 20.71 13.29 4.92
CA GLY A 40 19.95 14.21 5.77
C GLY A 40 19.61 15.52 5.06
N ASP A 41 20.58 16.04 4.30
CA ASP A 41 20.53 17.42 3.79
C ASP A 41 20.29 17.52 2.26
N ASP A 42 20.70 16.53 1.44
CA ASP A 42 20.67 16.59 -0.04
C ASP A 42 19.88 15.43 -0.66
N TRP A 43 18.62 15.24 -0.29
CA TRP A 43 17.76 14.27 -0.98
C TRP A 43 17.56 14.66 -2.45
N PRO A 44 17.61 13.70 -3.41
CA PRO A 44 17.31 13.97 -4.81
C PRO A 44 15.81 14.24 -4.96
N LEU A 45 15.39 15.48 -4.69
CA LEU A 45 14.00 15.96 -4.76
C LEU A 45 13.37 15.62 -6.11
N ALA A 46 14.13 15.72 -7.20
CA ALA A 46 13.68 15.33 -8.53
C ALA A 46 13.38 13.83 -8.64
N GLY A 47 14.19 12.97 -8.04
CA GLY A 47 13.97 11.53 -8.00
C GLY A 47 12.76 11.15 -7.12
N LEU A 48 12.61 11.79 -5.96
CA LEU A 48 11.43 11.63 -5.10
C LEU A 48 10.15 12.14 -5.78
N ALA A 49 10.22 13.28 -6.48
CA ALA A 49 9.11 13.81 -7.25
C ALA A 49 8.72 12.86 -8.39
N LEU A 50 9.70 12.30 -9.12
CA LEU A 50 9.46 11.32 -10.17
C LEU A 50 8.81 10.04 -9.60
N LEU A 51 9.29 9.55 -8.46
CA LEU A 51 8.71 8.40 -7.77
C LEU A 51 7.27 8.68 -7.32
N GLY A 52 7.03 9.88 -6.78
CA GLY A 52 5.70 10.34 -6.40
C GLY A 52 4.75 10.44 -7.59
N VAL A 53 5.21 10.96 -8.74
CA VAL A 53 4.46 11.01 -9.98
C VAL A 53 4.18 9.61 -10.52
N ALA A 54 5.18 8.72 -10.56
CA ALA A 54 5.01 7.34 -11.01
C ALA A 54 4.00 6.59 -10.14
N PHE A 55 4.08 6.75 -8.81
CA PHE A 55 3.11 6.21 -7.88
C PHE A 55 1.72 6.81 -8.11
N ALA A 56 1.61 8.13 -8.29
CA ALA A 56 0.34 8.80 -8.56
C ALA A 56 -0.29 8.34 -9.88
N VAL A 57 0.50 8.11 -10.92
CA VAL A 57 0.04 7.60 -12.23
C VAL A 57 -0.42 6.15 -12.09
N GLY A 58 0.35 5.28 -11.45
CA GLY A 58 -0.04 3.88 -11.20
C GLY A 58 -1.27 3.79 -10.30
N TRP A 59 -1.36 4.63 -9.28
CA TRP A 59 -2.55 4.79 -8.45
C TRP A 59 -3.75 5.22 -9.29
N LEU A 60 -3.62 6.25 -10.13
CA LEU A 60 -4.70 6.75 -10.97
C LEU A 60 -5.15 5.73 -12.01
N ALA A 61 -4.22 4.98 -12.60
CA ALA A 61 -4.50 3.88 -13.54
C ALA A 61 -5.20 2.70 -12.86
N GLY A 62 -4.81 2.39 -11.61
CA GLY A 62 -5.43 1.36 -10.77
C GLY A 62 -6.74 1.81 -10.12
N ARG A 63 -7.01 3.11 -10.06
CA ARG A 63 -8.20 3.71 -9.47
C ARG A 63 -9.41 3.44 -10.37
N ARG A 64 -10.03 2.29 -10.18
CA ARG A 64 -11.41 2.08 -10.67
C ARG A 64 -12.28 3.17 -10.05
N ARG A 65 -13.08 3.85 -10.88
CA ARG A 65 -14.00 4.91 -10.43
C ARG A 65 -14.83 4.35 -9.28
N LEU A 66 -14.59 4.87 -8.09
CA LEU A 66 -15.31 4.53 -6.88
C LEU A 66 -16.71 5.10 -7.04
N VAL A 67 -17.62 4.31 -7.62
CA VAL A 67 -19.05 4.59 -7.49
C VAL A 67 -19.33 4.52 -5.99
N ALA A 68 -19.94 5.59 -5.46
CA ALA A 68 -20.30 5.68 -4.06
C ALA A 68 -21.49 4.74 -3.80
N ASP A 69 -21.21 3.46 -3.73
CA ASP A 69 -22.20 2.48 -3.36
C ASP A 69 -21.94 1.97 -1.95
N ARG A 70 -22.98 2.12 -1.13
CA ARG A 70 -23.04 1.61 0.23
C ARG A 70 -23.54 0.18 0.10
N GLY A 71 -22.68 -0.73 -0.33
CA GLY A 71 -23.00 -2.15 -0.47
C GLY A 71 -23.68 -2.73 0.79
N LEU A 72 -24.42 -3.82 0.59
CA LEU A 72 -25.30 -4.43 1.60
C LEU A 72 -24.54 -4.77 2.90
N PRO A 73 -25.21 -4.81 4.07
CA PRO A 73 -24.57 -5.18 5.34
C PRO A 73 -23.78 -6.50 5.28
N GLU A 74 -24.32 -7.51 4.60
CA GLU A 74 -23.74 -8.84 4.41
C GLU A 74 -22.44 -8.77 3.58
N GLU A 75 -22.45 -7.95 2.53
CA GLU A 75 -21.30 -7.70 1.65
C GLU A 75 -20.14 -7.02 2.39
N ARG A 76 -20.47 -6.07 3.28
CA ARG A 76 -19.49 -5.42 4.14
C ARG A 76 -18.88 -6.41 5.12
N LEU A 77 -19.70 -7.29 5.71
CA LEU A 77 -19.23 -8.34 6.61
C LEU A 77 -18.27 -9.29 5.89
N ALA A 78 -18.62 -9.75 4.69
CA ALA A 78 -17.73 -10.55 3.85
C ALA A 78 -16.42 -9.81 3.55
N GLY A 79 -16.48 -8.49 3.30
CA GLY A 79 -15.30 -7.64 3.12
C GLY A 79 -14.41 -7.58 4.36
N TYR A 80 -14.98 -7.49 5.56
CA TYR A 80 -14.25 -7.56 6.84
C TYR A 80 -13.63 -8.94 7.07
N VAL A 81 -14.38 -10.02 6.81
CA VAL A 81 -13.87 -11.39 6.93
C VAL A 81 -12.63 -11.59 6.06
N VAL A 82 -12.72 -11.24 4.77
CA VAL A 82 -11.57 -11.35 3.84
C VAL A 82 -10.38 -10.52 4.32
N ALA A 83 -10.62 -9.30 4.81
CA ALA A 83 -9.56 -8.43 5.31
C ALA A 83 -8.89 -9.00 6.57
N PHE A 84 -9.67 -9.54 7.51
CA PHE A 84 -9.14 -10.15 8.73
C PHE A 84 -8.46 -11.50 8.46
N THR A 85 -8.97 -12.32 7.55
CA THR A 85 -8.30 -13.56 7.13
C THR A 85 -6.93 -13.26 6.53
N TRP A 86 -6.85 -12.27 5.65
CA TRP A 86 -5.58 -11.83 5.08
C TRP A 86 -4.64 -11.27 6.14
N LEU A 87 -5.13 -10.36 7.00
CA LEU A 87 -4.34 -9.77 8.08
C LEU A 87 -3.85 -10.83 9.07
N SER A 88 -4.68 -11.81 9.41
CA SER A 88 -4.31 -12.95 10.26
C SER A 88 -3.20 -13.78 9.63
N GLY A 89 -3.34 -14.12 8.34
CA GLY A 89 -2.29 -14.83 7.60
C GLY A 89 -0.96 -14.06 7.58
N VAL A 90 -1.00 -12.75 7.31
CA VAL A 90 0.18 -11.89 7.37
C VAL A 90 0.77 -11.86 8.79
N SER A 91 -0.04 -11.71 9.83
CA SER A 91 0.42 -11.72 11.23
C SER A 91 1.08 -13.04 11.62
N VAL A 92 0.51 -14.19 11.23
CA VAL A 92 1.12 -15.51 11.49
C VAL A 92 2.47 -15.61 10.81
N LEU A 93 2.56 -15.22 9.53
CA LEU A 93 3.84 -15.23 8.81
C LEU A 93 4.88 -14.29 9.46
N ILE A 94 4.46 -13.10 9.88
CA ILE A 94 5.33 -12.17 10.62
C ILE A 94 5.79 -12.80 11.93
N GLY A 95 4.89 -13.42 12.70
CA GLY A 95 5.23 -14.08 13.95
C GLY A 95 6.24 -15.22 13.79
N LEU A 96 6.16 -15.95 12.68
CA LEU A 96 7.08 -17.04 12.35
C LEU A 96 8.47 -16.55 11.93
N VAL A 97 8.55 -15.46 11.16
CA VAL A 97 9.84 -14.98 10.60
C VAL A 97 10.51 -13.95 11.53
N GLN A 98 9.72 -13.06 12.12
CA GLN A 98 10.17 -11.93 12.94
C GLN A 98 9.17 -11.68 14.10
N PRO A 99 9.21 -12.46 15.19
CA PRO A 99 8.23 -12.38 16.26
C PRO A 99 8.16 -10.98 16.90
N TYR A 100 9.27 -10.25 16.97
CA TYR A 100 9.31 -8.88 17.49
C TYR A 100 8.51 -7.87 16.65
N ALA A 101 8.36 -8.10 15.33
CA ALA A 101 7.58 -7.22 14.48
C ALA A 101 6.07 -7.30 14.80
N LEU A 102 5.61 -8.35 15.50
CA LEU A 102 4.24 -8.44 15.98
C LEU A 102 3.87 -7.31 16.94
N VAL A 103 4.82 -6.75 17.68
CA VAL A 103 4.57 -5.60 18.58
C VAL A 103 3.99 -4.41 17.83
N PHE A 104 4.38 -4.22 16.57
CA PHE A 104 3.86 -3.14 15.72
C PHE A 104 2.54 -3.49 15.05
N VAL A 105 2.26 -4.78 14.80
CA VAL A 105 1.05 -5.23 14.09
C VAL A 105 -0.12 -5.53 15.03
N LEU A 106 0.15 -5.98 16.26
CA LEU A 106 -0.88 -6.30 17.25
C LEU A 106 -1.84 -5.14 17.54
N PRO A 107 -1.35 -3.90 17.77
CA PRO A 107 -2.23 -2.75 18.00
C PRO A 107 -3.17 -2.52 16.81
N SER A 108 -2.68 -2.71 15.58
CA SER A 108 -3.50 -2.63 14.37
C SER A 108 -4.59 -3.68 14.36
N LEU A 109 -4.23 -4.94 14.62
CA LEU A 109 -5.16 -6.06 14.61
C LEU A 109 -6.25 -5.89 15.68
N TYR A 110 -5.84 -5.52 16.90
CA TYR A 110 -6.75 -5.28 18.01
C TYR A 110 -7.71 -4.13 17.73
N ALA A 111 -7.21 -2.96 17.33
CA ALA A 111 -8.03 -1.78 17.07
C ALA A 111 -9.03 -2.01 15.93
N TRP A 112 -8.58 -2.68 14.86
CA TRP A 112 -9.42 -2.89 13.69
C TRP A 112 -10.52 -3.93 13.92
N LEU A 113 -10.34 -4.89 14.85
CA LEU A 113 -11.38 -5.84 15.25
C LEU A 113 -12.68 -5.13 15.71
N TRP A 114 -12.56 -3.93 16.28
CA TRP A 114 -13.70 -3.14 16.77
C TRP A 114 -14.40 -2.32 15.68
N LEU A 115 -13.83 -2.18 14.48
CA LEU A 115 -14.42 -1.41 13.38
C LEU A 115 -15.84 -1.85 12.99
N PRO A 116 -16.13 -3.16 12.81
CA PRO A 116 -17.48 -3.59 12.43
C PRO A 116 -18.53 -3.32 13.51
N LEU A 117 -18.13 -3.21 14.78
CA LEU A 117 -19.05 -2.95 15.90
C LEU A 117 -19.46 -1.47 16.03
N ARG A 118 -18.80 -0.56 15.31
CA ARG A 118 -19.08 0.89 15.40
C ARG A 118 -19.85 1.37 14.17
N SER A 119 -20.96 2.08 14.40
CA SER A 119 -21.77 2.72 13.35
C SER A 119 -21.32 4.15 13.03
N SER A 120 -20.80 4.88 14.01
CA SER A 120 -20.32 6.26 13.83
C SER A 120 -19.04 6.32 12.99
N LEU A 121 -19.03 7.19 11.98
CA LEU A 121 -17.87 7.43 11.12
C LEU A 121 -16.67 7.96 11.90
N TRP A 122 -16.89 8.83 12.88
CA TRP A 122 -15.82 9.37 13.73
C TRP A 122 -15.21 8.29 14.63
N ALA A 123 -16.03 7.42 15.20
CA ALA A 123 -15.53 6.29 15.99
C ALA A 123 -14.73 5.31 15.12
N ARG A 124 -15.18 5.05 13.89
CA ARG A 124 -14.46 4.23 12.92
C ARG A 124 -13.13 4.85 12.49
N ALA A 125 -13.11 6.15 12.21
CA ALA A 125 -11.91 6.88 11.88
C ALA A 125 -10.90 6.86 13.05
N GLY A 126 -11.38 7.11 14.27
CA GLY A 126 -10.57 7.04 15.48
C GLY A 126 -9.95 5.65 15.69
N LEU A 127 -10.74 4.59 15.60
CA LEU A 127 -10.23 3.20 15.71
C LEU A 127 -9.27 2.84 14.57
N PHE A 128 -9.52 3.34 13.36
CA PHE A 128 -8.62 3.13 12.24
C PHE A 128 -7.26 3.78 12.50
N LEU A 129 -7.25 5.04 12.93
CA LEU A 129 -6.03 5.78 13.30
C LEU A 129 -5.31 5.14 14.48
N LEU A 130 -6.05 4.65 15.48
CA LEU A 130 -5.50 3.94 16.63
C LEU A 130 -4.82 2.64 16.19
N GLY A 131 -5.34 1.97 15.17
CA GLY A 131 -4.67 0.82 14.57
C GLY A 131 -3.38 1.18 13.82
N LEU A 132 -3.27 2.38 13.24
CA LEU A 132 -2.01 2.87 12.66
C LEU A 132 -0.98 3.32 13.71
N ALA A 133 -1.38 3.47 14.97
CA ALA A 133 -0.50 3.94 16.03
C ALA A 133 0.72 3.03 16.24
N GLY A 134 0.58 1.71 16.04
CA GLY A 134 1.68 0.75 16.20
C GLY A 134 2.87 1.06 15.28
N PRO A 135 2.70 0.98 13.94
CA PRO A 135 3.78 1.31 13.00
C PRO A 135 4.22 2.77 13.09
N ALA A 136 3.30 3.69 13.38
CA ALA A 136 3.64 5.10 13.56
C ALA A 136 4.52 5.35 14.80
N ALA A 137 4.29 4.62 15.89
CA ALA A 137 5.13 4.67 17.09
C ALA A 137 6.53 4.14 16.80
N GLY A 138 6.67 3.06 16.01
CA GLY A 138 7.98 2.58 15.57
C GLY A 138 8.78 3.64 14.81
N LEU A 139 8.13 4.34 13.88
CA LEU A 139 8.74 5.47 13.18
C LEU A 139 9.07 6.64 14.11
N ALA A 140 8.19 6.95 15.07
CA ALA A 140 8.42 8.05 16.01
C ALA A 140 9.58 7.78 16.99
N VAL A 141 9.74 6.53 17.43
CA VAL A 141 10.89 6.10 18.25
C VAL A 141 12.18 6.24 17.44
N LEU A 142 12.22 5.70 16.21
CA LEU A 142 13.37 5.86 15.32
C LEU A 142 13.68 7.32 15.01
N ALA A 143 12.67 8.16 14.82
CA ALA A 143 12.85 9.58 14.56
C ALA A 143 13.56 10.27 15.73
N ARG A 144 13.15 9.96 16.96
CA ARG A 144 13.78 10.49 18.17
C ARG A 144 15.19 9.94 18.39
N ASP A 145 15.39 8.64 18.23
CA ASP A 145 16.68 7.99 18.47
C ASP A 145 17.73 8.39 17.44
N LEU A 146 17.30 8.73 16.21
CA LEU A 146 18.17 9.16 15.12
C LEU A 146 18.27 10.69 14.99
N ASP A 147 17.55 11.44 15.82
CA ASP A 147 17.40 12.91 15.76
C ASP A 147 16.93 13.42 14.38
N LEU A 148 16.06 12.65 13.73
CA LEU A 148 15.50 12.92 12.40
C LEU A 148 14.04 13.37 12.50
N GLY A 149 13.59 14.20 11.54
CA GLY A 149 12.16 14.46 11.36
C GLY A 149 11.42 13.22 10.82
N LEU A 150 10.15 13.03 11.18
CA LEU A 150 9.31 11.91 10.69
C LEU A 150 9.39 11.62 9.17
N PRO A 151 9.32 12.62 8.26
CA PRO A 151 9.46 12.34 6.83
C PRO A 151 10.87 11.86 6.47
N ALA A 152 11.90 12.42 7.09
CA ALA A 152 13.29 12.00 6.89
C ALA A 152 13.52 10.57 7.41
N THR A 153 12.94 10.20 8.56
CA THR A 153 12.98 8.83 9.09
C THR A 153 12.31 7.83 8.15
N ALA A 154 11.15 8.17 7.58
CA ALA A 154 10.46 7.30 6.64
C ALA A 154 11.30 7.05 5.37
N LEU A 155 11.96 8.09 4.85
CA LEU A 155 12.87 7.99 3.71
C LEU A 155 14.15 7.23 4.06
N TYR A 156 14.68 7.40 5.28
CA TYR A 156 15.83 6.66 5.79
C TYR A 156 15.53 5.16 5.88
N VAL A 157 14.37 4.77 6.42
CA VAL A 157 13.92 3.36 6.46
C VAL A 157 13.75 2.79 5.06
N ALA A 158 13.21 3.56 4.12
CA ALA A 158 13.15 3.17 2.71
C ALA A 158 14.56 2.94 2.12
N GLY A 159 15.53 3.80 2.45
CA GLY A 159 16.92 3.64 2.06
C GLY A 159 17.57 2.38 2.64
N LEU A 160 17.28 2.04 3.91
CA LEU A 160 17.76 0.79 4.51
C LEU A 160 17.20 -0.46 3.80
N ALA A 161 15.98 -0.38 3.28
CA ALA A 161 15.40 -1.45 2.48
C ALA A 161 16.07 -1.58 1.11
N THR A 162 16.42 -0.47 0.44
CA THR A 162 17.08 -0.51 -0.88
C THR A 162 18.55 -0.90 -0.80
N VAL A 163 19.25 -0.54 0.27
CA VAL A 163 20.64 -0.98 0.55
C VAL A 163 20.70 -2.47 0.92
N GLY A 164 19.55 -3.10 1.20
CA GLY A 164 19.47 -4.51 1.59
C GLY A 164 19.80 -4.77 3.06
N TYR A 165 19.87 -3.71 3.88
CA TYR A 165 20.00 -3.84 5.33
C TYR A 165 18.72 -4.40 5.95
N ILE A 166 17.55 -3.97 5.46
CA ILE A 166 16.26 -4.56 5.82
C ILE A 166 15.98 -5.74 4.87
N SER A 167 15.62 -6.88 5.44
CA SER A 167 15.27 -8.07 4.66
C SER A 167 14.12 -7.77 3.69
N PRO A 168 14.20 -8.21 2.42
CA PRO A 168 13.11 -8.11 1.45
C PRO A 168 11.78 -8.69 1.97
N LEU A 169 11.85 -9.72 2.81
CA LEU A 169 10.66 -10.33 3.43
C LEU A 169 9.94 -9.35 4.37
N THR A 170 10.68 -8.56 5.14
CA THR A 170 10.11 -7.52 6.02
C THR A 170 9.38 -6.46 5.19
N VAL A 171 9.93 -6.08 4.05
CA VAL A 171 9.27 -5.15 3.11
C VAL A 171 7.98 -5.76 2.58
N LEU A 172 8.00 -7.02 2.16
CA LEU A 172 6.81 -7.73 1.69
C LEU A 172 5.74 -7.85 2.78
N PHE A 173 6.12 -8.09 4.03
CA PHE A 173 5.18 -8.11 5.15
C PHE A 173 4.58 -6.74 5.43
N ALA A 174 5.37 -5.67 5.38
CA ALA A 174 4.87 -4.30 5.52
C ALA A 174 3.86 -3.95 4.40
N LEU A 175 4.15 -4.35 3.16
CA LEU A 175 3.22 -4.22 2.03
C LEU A 175 1.95 -5.06 2.26
N GLY A 176 2.11 -6.31 2.70
CA GLY A 176 1.00 -7.21 3.05
C GLY A 176 0.08 -6.60 4.11
N TRP A 177 0.64 -6.00 5.16
CA TRP A 177 -0.09 -5.24 6.17
C TRP A 177 -0.78 -4.01 5.57
N ALA A 178 -0.09 -3.23 4.73
CA ALA A 178 -0.62 -2.03 4.11
C ALA A 178 -1.83 -2.33 3.18
N THR A 179 -1.84 -3.51 2.54
CA THR A 179 -3.00 -3.97 1.76
C THR A 179 -4.22 -4.23 2.63
N ALA A 180 -4.04 -4.82 3.82
CA ALA A 180 -5.10 -5.03 4.79
C ALA A 180 -5.62 -3.69 5.32
N ALA A 181 -4.72 -2.77 5.66
CA ALA A 181 -5.01 -1.42 6.12
C ALA A 181 -5.85 -0.66 5.08
N ALA A 182 -5.42 -0.69 3.81
CA ALA A 182 -6.16 -0.07 2.71
C ALA A 182 -7.52 -0.75 2.48
N GLN A 183 -7.62 -2.08 2.68
CA GLN A 183 -8.89 -2.80 2.61
C GLN A 183 -9.89 -2.29 3.66
N LEU A 184 -9.45 -2.25 4.92
CA LEU A 184 -10.20 -1.81 6.09
C LEU A 184 -10.56 -0.33 6.04
N ALA A 185 -9.66 0.53 5.54
CA ALA A 185 -9.93 1.95 5.34
C ALA A 185 -11.17 2.15 4.45
N ALA A 186 -11.25 1.49 3.29
CA ALA A 186 -12.41 1.67 2.43
C ALA A 186 -13.70 1.12 3.03
N LEU A 187 -13.64 0.06 3.84
CA LEU A 187 -14.80 -0.45 4.56
C LEU A 187 -15.26 0.53 5.65
N ALA A 188 -14.30 1.10 6.39
CA ALA A 188 -14.55 2.09 7.44
C ALA A 188 -15.19 3.37 6.87
N PHE A 189 -14.66 3.87 5.74
CA PHE A 189 -15.14 5.08 5.06
C PHE A 189 -16.29 4.84 4.07
N GLY A 190 -16.86 3.62 4.01
CA GLY A 190 -18.03 3.32 3.18
C GLY A 190 -17.79 3.39 1.67
N ARG A 191 -16.54 3.16 1.23
CA ARG A 191 -16.10 3.17 -0.19
C ARG A 191 -15.89 1.74 -0.72
N TYR A 192 -16.58 0.76 -0.14
CA TYR A 192 -16.50 -0.64 -0.54
C TYR A 192 -17.79 -1.06 -1.25
N SER A 193 -17.64 -1.44 -2.52
CA SER A 193 -18.66 -2.15 -3.30
C SER A 193 -17.99 -3.43 -3.82
N PRO A 194 -18.37 -4.62 -3.30
CA PRO A 194 -18.00 -5.85 -3.97
C PRO A 194 -18.85 -5.98 -5.22
N TYR A 195 -18.21 -6.33 -6.33
CA TYR A 195 -18.92 -6.68 -7.56
C TYR A 195 -20.05 -7.66 -7.23
N ALA A 196 -21.29 -7.24 -7.50
CA ALA A 196 -22.51 -8.00 -7.28
C ALA A 196 -22.33 -9.41 -7.86
N ALA A 197 -22.17 -10.39 -6.96
CA ALA A 197 -22.41 -11.82 -7.19
C ALA A 197 -21.96 -12.41 -8.54
N GLY A 198 -20.82 -11.99 -9.12
CA GLY A 198 -20.31 -12.58 -10.38
C GLY A 198 -21.22 -12.42 -11.61
N ALA A 199 -22.30 -11.64 -11.55
CA ALA A 199 -23.28 -11.51 -12.63
C ALA A 199 -22.89 -10.41 -13.64
N GLU A 200 -22.08 -9.45 -13.22
CA GLU A 200 -21.71 -8.32 -14.08
C GLU A 200 -20.19 -8.26 -14.27
N PRO A 201 -19.68 -8.44 -15.50
CA PRO A 201 -18.25 -8.33 -15.76
C PRO A 201 -17.79 -6.93 -15.36
N PRO A 202 -16.64 -6.80 -14.67
CA PRO A 202 -16.14 -5.50 -14.28
C PRO A 202 -15.98 -4.63 -15.54
N PRO A 203 -16.44 -3.36 -15.52
CA PRO A 203 -16.20 -2.47 -16.64
C PRO A 203 -14.69 -2.44 -16.93
N PRO A 204 -14.27 -2.58 -18.20
CA PRO A 204 -12.86 -2.68 -18.55
C PRO A 204 -12.11 -1.46 -18.03
N GLY A 205 -11.07 -1.69 -17.25
CA GLY A 205 -10.22 -0.62 -16.73
C GLY A 205 -9.60 0.20 -17.86
N VAL A 206 -9.24 1.46 -17.58
CA VAL A 206 -8.76 2.47 -18.56
C VAL A 206 -7.67 1.93 -19.49
N VAL A 207 -6.75 1.13 -18.94
CA VAL A 207 -5.67 0.49 -19.70
C VAL A 207 -6.20 -0.49 -20.74
N LEU A 208 -7.18 -1.31 -20.38
CA LEU A 208 -7.77 -2.30 -21.28
C LEU A 208 -8.66 -1.63 -22.34
N THR A 209 -9.33 -0.53 -22.00
CA THR A 209 -10.06 0.31 -22.96
C THR A 209 -9.10 1.01 -23.92
N ALA A 210 -7.97 1.53 -23.44
CA ALA A 210 -6.95 2.14 -24.29
C ALA A 210 -6.28 1.11 -25.22
N ILE A 211 -5.93 -0.07 -24.71
CA ILE A 211 -5.39 -1.17 -25.53
C ILE A 211 -6.41 -1.63 -26.57
N ARG A 212 -7.69 -1.77 -26.19
CA ARG A 212 -8.75 -2.14 -27.14
C ARG A 212 -9.01 -1.06 -28.17
N ALA A 213 -8.94 0.22 -27.81
CA ALA A 213 -9.06 1.34 -28.73
C ALA A 213 -7.90 1.38 -29.72
N LEU A 214 -6.66 1.21 -29.24
CA LEU A 214 -5.46 1.09 -30.09
C LEU A 214 -5.53 -0.13 -31.00
N ALA A 215 -5.94 -1.29 -30.49
CA ALA A 215 -6.11 -2.50 -31.27
C ALA A 215 -7.28 -2.43 -32.27
N ALA A 216 -8.30 -1.60 -32.00
CA ALA A 216 -9.39 -1.32 -32.93
C ALA A 216 -8.94 -0.35 -34.04
N LEU A 217 -8.18 0.69 -33.69
CA LEU A 217 -7.54 1.61 -34.65
C LEU A 217 -6.57 0.87 -35.58
N ALA A 218 -5.73 -0.02 -35.03
CA ALA A 218 -4.80 -0.84 -35.81
C ALA A 218 -5.51 -1.81 -36.77
N ARG A 219 -6.66 -2.38 -36.37
CA ARG A 219 -7.47 -3.25 -37.25
C ARG A 219 -8.27 -2.47 -38.29
N GLY A 220 -8.73 -1.26 -37.98
CA GLY A 220 -9.40 -0.37 -38.93
C GLY A 220 -8.49 0.13 -40.06
N GLY A 221 -7.19 0.26 -39.79
CA GLY A 221 -6.18 0.59 -40.82
C GLY A 221 -5.97 -0.51 -41.86
N TYR A 222 -6.08 -1.79 -41.46
CA TYR A 222 -5.93 -2.92 -42.37
C TYR A 222 -7.12 -3.11 -43.34
N ALA A 223 -8.32 -2.64 -42.97
CA ALA A 223 -9.52 -2.76 -43.80
C ALA A 223 -9.63 -1.70 -44.92
N ARG A 224 -8.77 -0.67 -44.92
CA ARG A 224 -8.71 0.36 -45.98
C ARG A 224 -7.58 0.15 -47.00
N ALA A 225 -6.80 -0.93 -46.86
CA ALA A 225 -5.65 -1.22 -47.71
C ALA A 225 -5.85 -2.42 -48.67
N ARG A 226 -7.11 -2.85 -48.87
CA ARG A 226 -7.55 -3.79 -49.92
C ARG A 226 -8.67 -3.15 -50.71
#